data_AF-A0A7W8HXS9-F1
#
_entry.id   AF-A0A7W8HXS9-F1
#
_cell.length_a   1.000
_cell.length_b   1.000
_cell.length_c   1.000
_cell.angle_alpha   90.00
_cell.angle_beta   90.00
_cell.angle_gamma   90.00
#
_symmetry.space_group_name_H-M   'P 1'
#
loop_
_entity.id
_entity.type
_entity.pdbx_description
1 polymer ?
#
loop_
_entity_poly.entity_id
_entity_poly.type
_entity_poly.pdbx_seq_one_letter_code
_entity_poly.pdbx_strand_id
1 'polypeptide(L)'
;MSLFGLIAHVLGWVAFALAGWKGGQTERLGAAVLVCDYLLTIGVARLPIAAPHRAAMLAPLLTALALIWMSFRLDRWWLLVAAAAVCLCGLVTLLEILRPDVSLYAALSAQLGLWAVTYLALIAGVAERWLAAERPASRWWKFPLPSRSAS
;
A
#
# COMPACT_ATOMS: atom_id res chain seq x y z
N MET A 1 -10.54 -16.96 -10.46
CA MET A 1 -10.46 -15.61 -9.88
C MET A 1 -11.87 -15.13 -9.62
N SER A 2 -12.22 -14.74 -8.40
CA SER A 2 -13.58 -14.25 -8.08
C SER A 2 -13.79 -12.84 -8.65
N LEU A 3 -15.04 -12.45 -8.92
CA LEU A 3 -15.40 -11.09 -9.36
C LEU A 3 -14.86 -10.03 -8.40
N PHE A 4 -14.99 -10.27 -7.10
CA PHE A 4 -14.48 -9.38 -6.06
C PHE A 4 -12.95 -9.23 -6.11
N GLY A 5 -12.23 -10.34 -6.32
CA GLY A 5 -10.77 -10.30 -6.50
C GLY A 5 -10.35 -9.53 -7.75
N LEU A 6 -11.08 -9.65 -8.86
CA LEU A 6 -10.84 -8.88 -10.07
C LEU A 6 -11.04 -7.37 -9.82
N ILE A 7 -12.14 -7.00 -9.16
CA ILE A 7 -12.43 -5.59 -8.82
C ILE A 7 -11.32 -5.01 -7.96
N ALA A 8 -10.87 -5.73 -6.92
CA ALA A 8 -9.78 -5.28 -6.05
C ALA A 8 -8.46 -5.07 -6.81
N HIS A 9 -8.13 -5.94 -7.76
CA HIS A 9 -6.94 -5.78 -8.61
C HIS A 9 -7.05 -4.56 -9.53
N VAL A 10 -8.19 -4.40 -10.22
CA VAL A 10 -8.42 -3.25 -11.09
C VAL A 10 -8.34 -1.95 -10.27
N LEU A 11 -8.93 -1.94 -9.08
CA LEU A 11 -8.86 -0.82 -8.15
C LEU A 11 -7.42 -0.49 -7.75
N GLY A 12 -6.60 -1.49 -7.43
CA GLY A 12 -5.18 -1.31 -7.13
C GLY A 12 -4.41 -0.69 -8.30
N TRP A 13 -4.60 -1.21 -9.52
CA TRP A 13 -3.98 -0.65 -10.72
C TRP A 13 -4.41 0.80 -11.00
N VAL A 14 -5.69 1.11 -10.81
CA VAL A 14 -6.20 2.49 -10.93
C VAL A 14 -5.56 3.39 -9.87
N ALA A 15 -5.46 2.95 -8.61
CA ALA A 15 -4.82 3.71 -7.55
C ALA A 15 -3.35 4.01 -7.86
N PHE A 16 -2.60 3.02 -8.35
CA PHE A 16 -1.20 3.21 -8.75
C PHE A 16 -1.05 4.14 -9.94
N ALA A 17 -1.90 4.01 -10.97
CA ALA A 17 -1.90 4.90 -12.12
C ALA A 17 -2.20 6.35 -11.72
N LEU A 18 -3.20 6.56 -10.85
CA LEU A 18 -3.54 7.89 -10.33
C LEU A 18 -2.43 8.48 -9.48
N ALA A 19 -1.83 7.71 -8.58
CA ALA A 19 -0.70 8.16 -7.77
C ALA A 19 0.53 8.49 -8.63
N GLY A 20 0.81 7.72 -9.69
CA GLY A 20 1.89 8.01 -10.63
C GLY A 20 1.64 9.29 -11.42
N TRP A 21 0.45 9.43 -12.00
CA TRP A 21 0.10 10.54 -12.88
C TRP A 21 -0.16 11.85 -12.14
N LYS A 22 -0.99 11.81 -11.10
CA LYS A 22 -1.51 12.99 -10.40
C LYS A 22 -1.05 13.08 -8.94
N GLY A 23 -0.40 12.05 -8.40
CA GLY A 23 0.13 12.07 -7.03
C GLY A 23 1.34 12.99 -6.85
N GLY A 24 1.55 13.39 -5.60
CA GLY A 24 2.74 14.10 -5.14
C GLY A 24 3.88 13.14 -4.82
N GLN A 25 4.92 13.64 -4.17
CA GLN A 25 6.02 12.79 -3.72
C GLN A 25 5.54 11.74 -2.72
N THR A 26 4.66 12.14 -1.79
CA THR A 26 4.09 11.26 -0.76
C THR A 26 3.24 10.14 -1.35
N GLU A 27 2.31 10.46 -2.26
CA GLU A 27 1.44 9.47 -2.91
C GLU A 27 2.24 8.51 -3.78
N ARG A 28 3.26 9.01 -4.49
CA ARG A 28 4.16 8.17 -5.29
C ARG A 28 5.00 7.23 -4.42
N LEU A 29 5.51 7.72 -3.29
CA LEU A 29 6.29 6.89 -2.38
C LEU A 29 5.42 5.79 -1.76
N GLY A 30 4.21 6.14 -1.33
CA GLY A 30 3.28 5.16 -0.78
C GLY A 30 2.79 4.16 -1.82
N ALA A 31 2.51 4.60 -3.05
CA ALA A 31 2.24 3.71 -4.16
C ALA A 31 3.42 2.76 -4.45
N ALA A 32 4.66 3.26 -4.40
CA ALA A 32 5.84 2.42 -4.57
C ALA A 32 5.95 1.35 -3.48
N VAL A 33 5.70 1.70 -2.22
CA VAL A 33 5.64 0.72 -1.10
C VAL A 33 4.59 -0.35 -1.38
N LEU A 34 3.38 0.03 -1.78
CA LEU A 34 2.29 -0.91 -2.07
C LEU A 34 2.55 -1.78 -3.31
N VAL A 35 3.23 -1.25 -4.34
CA VAL A 35 3.66 -2.03 -5.51
C VAL A 35 4.74 -3.04 -5.10
N CYS A 36 5.71 -2.63 -4.28
CA CYS A 36 6.73 -3.52 -3.75
C CYS A 36 6.10 -4.66 -2.94
N ASP A 37 5.11 -4.36 -2.09
CA ASP A 37 4.34 -5.37 -1.35
C ASP A 37 3.64 -6.36 -2.30
N TYR A 38 2.98 -5.86 -3.33
CA TYR A 38 2.29 -6.67 -4.32
C TYR A 38 3.26 -7.62 -5.06
N LEU A 39 4.40 -7.10 -5.50
CA LEU A 39 5.45 -7.88 -6.16
C LEU A 39 6.07 -8.93 -5.22
N LEU A 40 6.29 -8.57 -3.95
CA LEU A 40 6.81 -9.47 -2.94
C LEU A 40 5.82 -10.61 -2.67
N THR A 41 4.53 -10.29 -2.55
CA THR A 41 3.46 -11.29 -2.38
C THR A 41 3.41 -12.26 -3.56
N ILE A 42 3.48 -11.76 -4.81
CA ILE A 42 3.55 -12.63 -6.00
C ILE A 42 4.80 -13.51 -5.97
N GLY A 43 5.95 -12.93 -5.61
CA GLY A 43 7.21 -13.66 -5.51
C GLY A 43 7.13 -14.80 -4.50
N VAL A 44 6.66 -14.52 -3.29
CA VAL A 44 6.49 -15.51 -2.22
C VAL A 44 5.52 -16.62 -2.63
N ALA A 45 4.41 -16.28 -3.29
CA ALA A 45 3.43 -17.26 -3.76
C ALA A 45 3.99 -18.26 -4.78
N ARG A 46 5.12 -17.96 -5.44
CA ARG A 46 5.78 -18.83 -6.42
C ARG A 46 6.92 -19.67 -5.84
N LEU A 47 7.34 -19.42 -4.60
CA LEU A 47 8.45 -20.14 -3.99
C LEU A 47 7.98 -21.51 -3.48
N PRO A 48 8.75 -22.60 -3.70
CA PRO A 48 8.42 -23.94 -3.21
C PRO A 48 8.79 -24.09 -1.72
N ILE A 49 8.23 -23.24 -0.86
CA ILE A 49 8.53 -23.23 0.59
C ILE A 49 7.49 -24.07 1.33
N ALA A 50 7.94 -24.85 2.33
CA ALA A 50 7.08 -25.71 3.16
C ALA A 50 6.07 -24.95 4.05
N ALA A 51 6.23 -23.62 4.21
CA ALA A 51 5.38 -22.80 5.09
C ALA A 51 5.08 -21.41 4.46
N PRO A 52 4.33 -21.36 3.34
CA PRO A 52 4.05 -20.11 2.62
C PRO A 52 3.34 -19.07 3.49
N HIS A 53 2.59 -19.51 4.51
CA HIS A 53 1.84 -18.62 5.40
C HIS A 53 2.75 -17.75 6.29
N ARG A 54 3.92 -18.24 6.71
CA ARG A 54 4.87 -17.44 7.52
C ARG A 54 5.54 -16.35 6.69
N ALA A 55 5.90 -16.66 5.46
CA ALA A 55 6.45 -15.68 4.52
C ALA A 55 5.40 -14.64 4.12
N ALA A 56 4.12 -15.03 4.03
CA ALA A 56 3.01 -14.14 3.73
C ALA A 56 2.74 -13.09 4.84
N MET A 57 3.15 -13.33 6.09
CA MET A 57 2.99 -12.32 7.17
C MET A 57 4.04 -11.21 7.14
N LEU A 58 5.22 -11.47 6.56
CA LEU A 58 6.32 -10.50 6.58
C LEU A 58 6.03 -9.31 5.66
N ALA A 59 5.46 -9.55 4.48
CA ALA A 59 5.19 -8.47 3.52
C ALA A 59 4.21 -7.42 4.07
N PRO A 60 3.00 -7.79 4.56
CA PRO A 60 2.07 -6.82 5.13
C PRO A 60 2.62 -6.11 6.36
N LEU A 61 3.42 -6.79 7.19
CA LEU A 61 4.04 -6.18 8.37
C LEU A 61 5.03 -5.09 7.97
N LEU A 62 5.93 -5.37 7.01
CA LEU A 62 6.88 -4.38 6.51
C LEU A 62 6.17 -3.20 5.85
N THR A 63 5.11 -3.48 5.10
CA THR A 63 4.26 -2.47 4.46
C THR A 63 3.55 -1.59 5.49
N ALA A 64 2.96 -2.18 6.53
CA ALA A 64 2.35 -1.43 7.63
C ALA A 64 3.37 -0.54 8.33
N LEU A 65 4.56 -1.06 8.67
CA LEU A 65 5.63 -0.28 9.31
C LEU A 65 6.09 0.88 8.44
N ALA A 66 6.25 0.67 7.13
CA ALA A 66 6.61 1.72 6.18
C ALA A 66 5.53 2.81 6.14
N LEU A 67 4.26 2.45 6.04
CA LEU A 67 3.15 3.41 6.00
C LEU A 67 3.00 4.18 7.32
N ILE A 68 3.17 3.52 8.48
CA ILE A 68 3.18 4.16 9.80
C ILE A 68 4.34 5.15 9.90
N TRP A 69 5.54 4.74 9.50
CA TRP A 69 6.70 5.62 9.51
C TRP A 69 6.48 6.84 8.61
N MET A 70 5.93 6.63 7.42
CA MET A 70 5.57 7.72 6.50
C MET A 70 4.49 8.63 7.08
N SER A 71 3.47 8.10 7.77
CA SER A 71 2.39 8.91 8.32
C SER A 71 2.89 9.92 9.34
N PHE A 72 3.91 9.55 10.13
CA PHE A 72 4.56 10.48 11.07
C PHE A 72 5.48 11.51 10.39
N ARG A 73 5.98 11.23 9.18
CA ARG A 73 6.96 12.08 8.50
C ARG A 73 6.35 13.04 7.49
N LEU A 74 5.25 12.66 6.85
CA LEU A 74 4.72 13.33 5.66
C LEU A 74 3.37 14.03 5.89
N ASP A 75 2.83 13.98 7.11
CA ASP A 75 1.59 14.68 7.55
C ASP A 75 0.40 14.50 6.60
N ARG A 76 0.14 13.25 6.20
CA ARG A 76 -1.02 12.88 5.36
C ARG A 76 -1.87 11.84 6.07
N TRP A 77 -3.15 12.15 6.31
CA TRP A 77 -4.09 11.28 7.01
C TRP A 77 -4.34 9.95 6.27
N TRP A 78 -4.30 9.94 4.94
CA TRP A 78 -4.58 8.75 4.15
C TRP A 78 -3.56 7.63 4.42
N LEU A 79 -2.32 7.97 4.76
CA LEU A 79 -1.28 6.99 5.13
C LEU A 79 -1.65 6.25 6.42
N LEU A 80 -2.27 6.94 7.37
CA LEU A 80 -2.71 6.34 8.63
C LEU A 80 -3.87 5.36 8.39
N VAL A 81 -4.82 5.72 7.52
CA VAL A 81 -5.94 4.84 7.14
C VAL A 81 -5.42 3.61 6.39
N ALA A 82 -4.51 3.80 5.44
CA ALA A 82 -3.85 2.72 4.72
C ALA A 82 -3.07 1.80 5.67
N ALA A 83 -2.29 2.37 6.60
CA ALA A 83 -1.56 1.61 7.61
C ALA A 83 -2.50 0.78 8.50
N ALA A 84 -3.58 1.38 8.99
CA ALA A 84 -4.56 0.69 9.82
C ALA A 84 -5.21 -0.49 9.07
N ALA A 85 -5.58 -0.29 7.81
CA ALA A 85 -6.15 -1.35 6.97
C ALA A 85 -5.14 -2.50 6.74
N VAL A 86 -3.87 -2.20 6.49
CA VAL A 86 -2.82 -3.23 6.33
C VAL A 86 -2.53 -3.95 7.67
N CYS A 87 -2.53 -3.25 8.80
CA CYS A 87 -2.44 -3.89 10.12
C CYS A 87 -3.60 -4.86 10.36
N LEU A 88 -4.82 -4.47 10.01
CA LEU A 88 -5.99 -5.36 10.08
C LEU A 88 -5.84 -6.57 9.15
N CYS A 89 -5.28 -6.42 7.94
CA CYS A 89 -4.94 -7.56 7.08
C CYS A 89 -4.01 -8.53 7.81
N GLY A 90 -2.95 -8.02 8.45
CA GLY A 90 -2.02 -8.83 9.24
C GLY A 90 -2.71 -9.56 10.40
N LEU A 91 -3.66 -8.91 11.07
CA LEU A 91 -4.46 -9.53 12.13
C LEU A 91 -5.39 -10.63 11.59
N VAL A 92 -5.98 -10.45 10.40
CA VAL A 92 -6.77 -11.52 9.77
C VAL A 92 -5.88 -12.73 9.45
N THR A 93 -4.68 -12.52 8.91
CA THR A 93 -3.73 -13.61 8.67
C THR A 93 -3.29 -14.27 9.97
N LEU A 94 -3.08 -13.50 11.04
CA LEU A 94 -2.76 -14.05 12.36
C LEU A 94 -3.92 -14.92 12.89
N LEU A 95 -5.15 -14.47 12.70
CA LEU A 95 -6.35 -15.21 13.11
C LEU A 95 -6.46 -16.53 12.35
N GLU A 96 -6.22 -16.55 11.04
CA GLU A 96 -6.19 -17.80 10.24
C GLU A 96 -5.18 -18.81 10.78
N ILE A 97 -4.02 -18.35 11.27
CA ILE A 97 -2.98 -19.21 11.85
C ILE A 97 -3.42 -19.75 13.23
N LEU A 98 -4.02 -18.90 14.06
CA LEU A 98 -4.43 -19.28 15.42
C LEU A 98 -5.73 -20.09 15.47
N ARG A 99 -6.61 -19.90 14.48
CA ARG A 99 -7.97 -20.43 14.41
C ARG A 99 -8.21 -21.07 13.04
N PRO A 100 -7.76 -22.33 12.84
CA PRO A 100 -7.95 -23.04 11.58
C PRO A 100 -9.42 -23.37 11.28
N ASP A 101 -10.31 -23.15 12.24
CA ASP A 101 -11.78 -23.22 12.10
C ASP A 101 -12.38 -22.03 11.34
N VAL A 102 -11.63 -20.95 11.12
CA VAL A 102 -12.08 -19.80 10.34
C VAL A 102 -12.21 -20.19 8.88
N SER A 103 -13.37 -19.88 8.28
CA SER A 103 -13.61 -20.10 6.86
C SER A 103 -12.60 -19.35 6.00
N LEU A 104 -11.88 -20.10 5.15
CA LEU A 104 -10.92 -19.55 4.18
C LEU A 104 -11.55 -18.43 3.33
N TYR A 105 -12.79 -18.60 2.89
CA TYR A 105 -13.48 -17.60 2.08
C TYR A 105 -13.80 -16.32 2.85
N ALA A 106 -14.13 -16.44 4.15
CA ALA A 106 -14.39 -15.28 4.99
C ALA A 106 -13.11 -14.45 5.21
N ALA A 107 -11.99 -15.12 5.49
CA ALA A 107 -10.71 -14.46 5.68
C ALA A 107 -10.19 -13.80 4.39
N LEU A 108 -10.25 -14.51 3.25
CA LEU A 108 -9.90 -13.93 1.95
C LEU A 108 -10.79 -12.73 1.59
N SER A 109 -12.10 -12.80 1.86
CA SER A 109 -13.01 -11.69 1.62
C SER A 109 -12.68 -10.47 2.50
N ALA A 110 -12.35 -10.70 3.78
CA ALA A 110 -11.95 -9.64 4.70
C ALA A 110 -10.65 -8.96 4.25
N GLN A 111 -9.63 -9.76 3.89
CA GLN A 111 -8.35 -9.25 3.37
C GLN A 111 -8.55 -8.44 2.09
N LEU A 112 -9.34 -8.94 1.12
CA LEU A 112 -9.62 -8.21 -0.11
C LEU A 112 -10.35 -6.89 0.14
N GLY A 113 -11.30 -6.86 1.08
CA GLY A 113 -11.99 -5.63 1.48
C GLY A 113 -11.05 -4.60 2.11
N LEU A 114 -10.15 -5.06 2.99
CA LEU A 114 -9.15 -4.19 3.63
C LEU A 114 -8.12 -3.66 2.62
N TRP A 115 -7.67 -4.48 1.66
CA TRP A 115 -6.84 -4.02 0.55
C TRP A 115 -7.56 -2.97 -0.31
N ALA A 116 -8.86 -3.15 -0.57
CA ALA A 116 -9.64 -2.15 -1.28
C ALA A 116 -9.69 -0.81 -0.51
N VAL A 117 -9.84 -0.85 0.83
CA VAL A 117 -9.76 0.35 1.68
C VAL A 117 -8.39 1.03 1.56
N THR A 118 -7.30 0.26 1.57
CA THR A 118 -5.94 0.81 1.37
C THR A 118 -5.80 1.55 0.04
N TYR A 119 -6.30 0.96 -1.07
CA TYR A 119 -6.25 1.61 -2.39
C TYR A 119 -7.17 2.82 -2.48
N LEU A 120 -8.36 2.77 -1.88
CA LEU A 120 -9.26 3.92 -1.81
C LEU A 120 -8.67 5.06 -0.99
N ALA A 121 -7.97 4.77 0.10
CA ALA A 121 -7.26 5.78 0.88
C ALA A 121 -6.18 6.49 0.04
N LEU A 122 -5.38 5.74 -0.74
CA LEU A 122 -4.41 6.32 -1.67
C LEU A 122 -5.10 7.21 -2.72
N ILE A 123 -6.21 6.75 -3.31
CA ILE A 123 -6.98 7.55 -4.27
C ILE A 123 -7.52 8.82 -3.61
N ALA A 124 -8.04 8.73 -2.39
CA ALA A 124 -8.52 9.87 -1.62
C ALA A 124 -7.39 10.88 -1.34
N GLY A 125 -6.19 10.41 -1.00
CA GLY A 125 -5.01 11.26 -0.84
C GLY A 125 -4.62 12.00 -2.12
N VAL A 126 -4.67 11.31 -3.28
CA VAL A 126 -4.45 11.95 -4.59
C VAL A 126 -5.56 12.98 -4.89
N ALA A 127 -6.82 12.65 -4.60
CA ALA A 127 -7.96 13.51 -4.85
C ALA A 127 -7.97 14.77 -3.97
N GLU A 128 -7.74 14.63 -2.66
CA GLU A 128 -7.60 15.74 -1.71
C GLU A 128 -6.56 16.74 -2.21
N ARG A 129 -5.39 16.24 -2.58
CA ARG A 129 -4.29 17.06 -3.07
C ARG A 129 -4.64 17.82 -4.35
N TRP A 130 -5.37 17.16 -5.26
CA TRP A 130 -5.83 17.78 -6.49
C TRP A 130 -6.89 18.87 -6.23
N LEU A 131 -7.82 18.61 -5.31
CA LEU A 131 -8.82 19.58 -4.87
C LEU A 131 -8.18 20.79 -4.15
N ALA A 132 -7.10 20.55 -3.40
CA ALA A 132 -6.29 21.60 -2.78
C ALA A 132 -5.39 22.37 -3.78
N ALA A 133 -5.45 22.04 -5.08
CA ALA A 133 -4.64 22.63 -6.14
C ALA A 133 -3.11 22.59 -5.89
N GLU A 134 -2.63 21.64 -5.07
CA GLU A 134 -1.21 21.49 -4.85
C GLU A 134 -0.53 21.00 -6.14
N ARG A 135 0.63 21.57 -6.47
CA ARG A 135 1.33 21.24 -7.72
C ARG A 135 1.75 19.77 -7.74
N PRO A 136 1.58 19.06 -8.87
CA PRO A 136 2.23 17.78 -9.09
C PRO A 136 3.72 17.87 -8.82
N ALA A 137 4.29 16.85 -8.16
CA ALA A 137 5.73 16.79 -7.96
C ALA A 137 6.41 16.79 -9.35
N SER A 138 6.89 17.95 -9.76
CA SER A 138 7.53 18.17 -11.06
C SER A 138 8.95 17.62 -10.97
N ARG A 139 9.20 16.55 -11.72
CA ARG A 139 10.47 15.79 -11.77
C ARG A 139 10.89 15.18 -10.44
N TRP A 140 11.03 13.85 -10.47
CA TRP A 140 11.72 13.08 -9.47
C TRP A 140 13.10 13.70 -9.22
N TRP A 141 13.47 13.84 -7.94
CA TRP A 141 14.84 14.08 -7.49
C TRP A 141 15.51 15.37 -8.03
N LYS A 142 15.07 16.54 -7.54
CA LYS A 142 16.00 17.68 -7.47
C LYS A 142 16.88 17.45 -6.25
N PHE A 143 18.05 16.83 -6.45
CA PHE A 143 19.16 17.06 -5.53
C PHE A 143 19.28 18.59 -5.38
N PRO A 144 19.31 19.15 -4.17
CA PRO A 144 19.76 20.53 -4.01
C PRO A 144 21.19 20.57 -4.55
N LEU A 145 21.35 21.11 -5.76
CA LEU A 145 22.68 21.43 -6.26
C LEU A 145 23.27 22.37 -5.21
N PRO A 146 24.46 22.06 -4.64
CA PRO A 146 25.10 22.97 -3.71
C PRO A 146 25.18 24.33 -4.40
N SER A 147 24.54 25.33 -3.78
CA SER A 147 24.65 26.71 -4.22
C SER A 147 26.14 27.00 -4.32
N ARG A 148 26.66 27.17 -5.54
CA ARG A 148 28.01 27.69 -5.71
C ARG A 148 28.02 29.04 -5.02
N SER A 149 28.61 29.09 -3.82
CA SER A 149 29.02 30.32 -3.18
C SER A 149 29.99 30.99 -4.15
N ALA A 150 29.49 31.96 -4.89
CA ALA A 150 30.34 32.88 -5.60
C ALA A 150 31.02 33.76 -4.54
N SER A 151 32.35 33.74 -4.57
CA SER A 151 33.33 34.61 -3.90
C SER A 151 33.28 34.71 -2.39
#